data_AF-A0A1Y2AQ12-F1
#
_entry.id   AF-A0A1Y2AQ12-F1
#
_cell.length_a   1.000
_cell.length_b   1.000
_cell.length_c   1.000
_cell.angle_alpha   90.00
_cell.angle_beta   90.00
_cell.angle_gamma   90.00
#
_symmetry.space_group_name_H-M   'P 1'
#
loop_
_entity.id
_entity.type
_entity.pdbx_description
1 polymer ?
#
loop_
_entity_poly.entity_id
_entity_poly.type
_entity_poly.pdbx_seq_one_letter_code
_entity_poly.pdbx_strand_id
1 'polypeptide(L)'
;MRGFLGPARIVGRRFNSTSSSPASNPQVQKALEAAQKAYHQTSATVKRVAGPVGDRLGSALGGYRDPVVYNAKVFASLCRQVYKAEGLAPPLDISTWANAYSHIFARATKPSFYREALQTGAWAGLGVAALEAYGIFRLGEIIGRRHLVGYKLKE
;
A
#
# COMPACT_ATOMS: atom_id res chain seq x y z
N MET A 1 14.94 56.57 6.21
CA MET A 1 14.76 56.32 4.76
C MET A 1 14.27 54.88 4.59
N ARG A 2 13.04 54.68 4.10
CA ARG A 2 12.37 53.37 3.99
C ARG A 2 12.87 52.62 2.75
N GLY A 3 13.52 51.48 2.94
CA GLY A 3 13.89 50.54 1.88
C GLY A 3 12.74 49.56 1.61
N PHE A 4 12.30 49.52 0.35
CA PHE A 4 11.14 48.80 -0.17
C PHE A 4 11.43 47.29 -0.25
N LEU A 5 10.64 46.45 0.43
CA LEU A 5 10.64 44.99 0.22
C LEU A 5 9.83 44.69 -1.06
N GLY A 6 10.50 44.31 -2.14
CA GLY A 6 9.86 43.83 -3.36
C GLY A 6 9.36 42.38 -3.23
N PRO A 7 8.23 42.00 -3.86
CA PRO A 7 7.67 40.65 -3.72
C PRO A 7 8.51 39.60 -4.46
N ALA A 8 8.80 38.49 -3.78
CA ALA A 8 9.40 37.31 -4.37
C ALA A 8 8.48 36.71 -5.45
N ARG A 9 8.86 36.83 -6.73
CA ARG A 9 8.17 36.17 -7.84
C ARG A 9 8.55 34.69 -7.86
N ILE A 10 7.62 33.83 -7.43
CA ILE A 10 7.65 32.40 -7.72
C ILE A 10 7.45 32.24 -9.23
N VAL A 11 8.52 31.90 -9.96
CA VAL A 11 8.45 31.55 -11.38
C VAL A 11 7.75 30.19 -11.51
N GLY A 12 6.43 30.21 -11.66
CA GLY A 12 5.68 29.04 -12.09
C GLY A 12 6.13 28.65 -13.49
N ARG A 13 6.78 27.48 -13.63
CA ARG A 13 6.99 26.84 -14.93
C ARG A 13 5.63 26.53 -15.54
N ARG A 14 5.15 27.41 -16.42
CA ARG A 14 4.04 27.12 -17.32
C ARG A 14 4.59 26.20 -18.42
N PHE A 15 4.12 24.96 -18.46
CA PHE A 15 4.28 24.10 -19.63
C PHE A 15 3.37 24.67 -20.72
N ASN A 16 3.95 25.55 -21.54
CA ASN A 16 3.31 26.10 -22.73
C ASN A 16 3.44 25.08 -23.86
N SER A 17 2.34 24.37 -24.13
CA SER A 17 2.21 23.49 -25.30
C SER A 17 1.95 24.35 -26.54
N THR A 18 3.01 24.73 -27.25
CA THR A 18 2.89 25.28 -28.61
C THR A 18 3.40 24.24 -29.61
N SER A 19 2.43 23.58 -30.25
CA SER A 19 2.48 22.96 -31.57
C SER A 19 3.85 22.79 -32.24
N SER A 20 4.51 21.67 -31.95
CA SER A 20 5.30 20.96 -32.95
C SER A 20 4.94 19.49 -32.82
N SER A 21 4.18 18.97 -33.78
CA SER A 21 3.71 17.59 -33.81
C SER A 21 4.85 16.62 -33.47
N PRO A 22 4.81 15.89 -32.34
CA PRO A 22 5.80 14.86 -32.03
C PRO A 22 5.66 13.62 -32.94
N ALA A 23 4.69 13.67 -33.85
CA ALA A 23 4.34 12.61 -34.79
C ALA A 23 5.31 12.43 -35.96
N SER A 24 6.37 13.23 -36.12
CA SER A 24 7.34 13.08 -37.22
C SER A 24 8.65 12.41 -36.82
N ASN A 25 8.87 12.13 -35.53
CA ASN A 25 10.10 11.50 -35.08
C ASN A 25 9.98 9.96 -35.13
N PRO A 26 10.76 9.26 -35.98
CA PRO A 26 10.60 7.83 -36.22
C PRO A 26 10.80 6.95 -34.98
N GLN A 27 11.56 7.40 -33.96
CA GLN A 27 11.69 6.69 -32.69
C GLN A 27 10.45 6.82 -31.80
N VAL A 28 9.74 7.95 -31.85
CA VAL A 28 8.51 8.17 -31.10
C VAL A 28 7.38 7.33 -31.72
N GLN A 29 7.32 7.22 -33.05
CA GLN A 29 6.36 6.33 -33.73
C GLN A 29 6.63 4.86 -33.39
N LYS A 30 7.89 4.40 -33.42
CA LYS A 30 8.25 3.02 -33.04
C LYS A 30 7.95 2.72 -31.57
N ALA A 31 8.17 3.67 -30.66
CA ALA A 31 7.83 3.53 -29.25
C ALA A 31 6.31 3.50 -29.03
N LEU A 32 5.56 4.32 -29.78
CA LEU A 32 4.10 4.32 -29.75
C LEU A 32 3.54 3.00 -30.27
N GLU A 33 4.08 2.48 -31.38
CA GLU A 33 3.68 1.20 -31.96
C GLU A 33 4.05 0.01 -31.06
N ALA A 34 5.23 0.04 -30.43
CA ALA A 34 5.63 -0.99 -29.46
C ALA A 34 4.75 -0.95 -28.20
N ALA A 35 4.44 0.25 -27.71
CA ALA A 35 3.51 0.43 -26.60
C ALA A 35 2.09 -0.01 -26.97
N GLN A 36 1.63 0.29 -28.19
CA GLN A 36 0.34 -0.17 -28.71
C GLN A 36 0.31 -1.70 -28.84
N LYS A 37 1.35 -2.32 -29.40
CA LYS A 37 1.43 -3.80 -29.51
C LYS A 37 1.48 -4.47 -28.14
N ALA A 38 2.26 -3.93 -27.19
CA ALA A 38 2.29 -4.41 -25.82
C ALA A 38 0.95 -4.22 -25.11
N TYR A 39 0.26 -3.09 -25.34
CA TYR A 39 -1.07 -2.81 -24.81
C TYR A 39 -2.14 -3.74 -25.41
N HIS A 40 -2.08 -4.03 -26.72
CA HIS A 40 -2.98 -4.96 -27.37
C HIS A 40 -2.78 -6.40 -26.89
N GLN A 41 -1.53 -6.82 -26.69
CA GLN A 41 -1.20 -8.14 -26.15
C GLN A 41 -1.59 -8.29 -24.67
N THR A 42 -1.32 -7.27 -23.86
CA THR A 42 -1.72 -7.25 -22.44
C THR A 42 -3.23 -7.13 -22.28
N SER A 43 -3.93 -6.33 -23.10
CA SER A 43 -5.39 -6.24 -23.07
C SER A 43 -6.07 -7.55 -23.48
N ALA A 44 -5.50 -8.32 -24.41
CA ALA A 44 -6.03 -9.63 -24.79
C ALA A 44 -5.84 -10.67 -23.66
N THR A 45 -4.73 -10.63 -22.93
CA THR A 45 -4.46 -11.50 -21.78
C THR A 45 -5.29 -11.10 -20.56
N VAL A 46 -5.44 -9.80 -20.31
CA VAL A 46 -6.31 -9.27 -19.26
C VAL A 46 -7.77 -9.61 -19.55
N LYS A 47 -8.26 -9.50 -20.80
CA LYS A 47 -9.61 -9.94 -21.18
C LYS A 47 -9.82 -11.45 -21.01
N ARG A 48 -8.77 -12.27 -21.12
CA ARG A 48 -8.86 -13.72 -20.92
C ARG A 48 -8.84 -14.13 -19.44
N VAL A 49 -8.10 -13.41 -18.60
CA VAL A 49 -8.01 -13.67 -17.15
C VAL A 49 -9.14 -13.00 -16.37
N ALA A 50 -9.55 -11.81 -16.79
CA ALA A 50 -10.71 -11.08 -16.28
C ALA A 50 -11.91 -11.29 -17.23
N GLY A 51 -12.25 -12.55 -17.51
CA GLY A 51 -13.29 -12.94 -18.46
C GLY A 51 -14.70 -12.36 -18.18
N PRO A 52 -15.77 -12.92 -18.77
CA PRO A 52 -17.13 -12.33 -18.83
C PRO A 52 -17.78 -11.96 -17.49
N VAL A 53 -17.22 -12.38 -16.36
CA VAL A 53 -17.60 -11.96 -15.00
C VAL A 53 -17.18 -10.52 -14.70
N GLY A 54 -16.02 -10.07 -15.18
CA GLY A 54 -15.54 -8.70 -15.03
C GLY A 54 -16.38 -7.71 -15.85
N ASP A 55 -16.77 -8.10 -17.06
CA ASP A 55 -17.63 -7.29 -17.94
C ASP A 55 -19.08 -7.20 -17.42
N ARG A 56 -19.60 -8.26 -16.78
CA ARG A 56 -20.95 -8.27 -16.17
C ARG A 56 -21.02 -7.51 -14.85
N LEU A 57 -19.99 -7.57 -14.00
CA LEU A 57 -19.90 -6.68 -12.84
C LEU A 57 -19.64 -5.23 -13.27
N GLY A 58 -18.84 -5.02 -14.32
CA GLY A 58 -18.53 -3.71 -14.86
C GLY A 58 -19.74 -3.02 -15.51
N SER A 59 -20.64 -3.77 -16.15
CA SER A 59 -21.89 -3.24 -16.71
C SER A 59 -22.99 -3.06 -15.65
N ALA A 60 -23.04 -3.91 -14.62
CA ALA A 60 -23.98 -3.79 -13.50
C ALA A 60 -23.62 -2.65 -12.53
N LEU A 61 -22.34 -2.29 -12.42
CA LEU A 61 -21.83 -1.16 -11.62
C LEU A 61 -21.60 0.12 -12.44
N GLY A 62 -22.30 0.28 -13.57
CA GLY A 62 -22.25 1.49 -14.40
C GLY A 62 -22.42 2.79 -13.59
N GLY A 63 -21.77 3.88 -14.01
CA GLY A 63 -21.82 5.22 -13.40
C GLY A 63 -21.18 5.36 -12.00
N TYR A 64 -21.40 4.39 -11.09
CA TYR A 64 -20.93 4.39 -9.71
C TYR A 64 -19.51 3.83 -9.54
N ARG A 65 -18.97 3.15 -10.55
CA ARG A 65 -17.56 2.72 -10.55
C ARG A 65 -16.60 3.87 -10.33
N ASP A 66 -16.84 5.01 -11.00
CA ASP A 66 -15.93 6.15 -10.97
C ASP A 66 -15.81 6.77 -9.56
N PRO A 67 -16.90 7.09 -8.84
CA PRO A 67 -16.78 7.60 -7.47
C PRO A 67 -16.22 6.55 -6.48
N VAL A 68 -16.56 5.27 -6.62
CA VAL A 68 -16.03 4.22 -5.72
C VAL A 68 -14.53 4.03 -5.92
N VAL A 69 -14.08 3.95 -7.18
CA VAL A 69 -12.65 3.84 -7.50
C VAL A 69 -11.89 5.08 -7.07
N TYR A 70 -12.47 6.28 -7.25
CA TYR A 70 -11.88 7.52 -6.77
C TYR A 70 -11.71 7.49 -5.24
N ASN A 71 -12.76 7.17 -4.49
CA ASN A 71 -12.71 7.11 -3.02
C ASN A 71 -11.73 6.04 -2.51
N ALA A 72 -11.68 4.88 -3.16
CA ALA A 72 -10.71 3.84 -2.83
C ALA A 72 -9.26 4.31 -3.08
N LYS A 73 -9.00 5.07 -4.14
CA LYS A 73 -7.68 5.65 -4.41
C LYS A 73 -7.29 6.69 -3.37
N VAL A 74 -8.23 7.57 -2.99
CA VAL A 74 -8.01 8.56 -1.92
C VAL A 74 -7.69 7.85 -0.61
N PHE A 75 -8.50 6.85 -0.23
CA PHE A 75 -8.26 6.04 0.96
C PHE A 75 -6.89 5.37 0.93
N ALA A 76 -6.52 4.73 -0.18
CA ALA A 76 -5.21 4.11 -0.35
C ALA A 76 -4.05 5.11 -0.22
N SER A 77 -4.23 6.34 -0.72
CA SER A 77 -3.24 7.42 -0.58
C SER A 77 -3.07 7.85 0.87
N LEU A 78 -4.16 7.94 1.64
CA LEU A 78 -4.14 8.24 3.08
C LEU A 78 -3.44 7.14 3.86
N CYS A 79 -3.79 5.87 3.61
CA CYS A 79 -3.11 4.73 4.22
C CYS A 79 -1.60 4.75 3.93
N ARG A 80 -1.19 5.13 2.72
CA ARG A 80 0.23 5.23 2.35
C ARG A 80 0.96 6.36 3.07
N GLN A 81 0.28 7.48 3.33
CA GLN A 81 0.85 8.59 4.10
C GLN A 81 1.05 8.16 5.56
N VAL A 82 0.03 7.58 6.19
CA VAL A 82 0.11 7.06 7.56
C VAL A 82 1.20 6.00 7.68
N TYR A 83 1.27 5.06 6.72
CA TYR A 83 2.31 4.03 6.71
C TYR A 83 3.73 4.59 6.76
N LYS A 84 3.98 5.68 6.04
CA LYS A 84 5.29 6.35 6.03
C LYS A 84 5.51 7.22 7.27
N ALA A 85 4.49 7.96 7.70
CA ALA A 85 4.59 8.87 8.83
C ALA A 85 4.81 8.12 10.15
N GLU A 86 4.09 7.01 10.33
CA GLU A 86 4.16 6.16 11.54
C GLU A 86 5.28 5.12 11.46
N GLY A 87 6.05 5.08 10.38
CA GLY A 87 7.15 4.12 10.24
C GLY A 87 6.71 2.67 10.37
N LEU A 88 5.54 2.29 9.82
CA LEU A 88 5.00 0.92 9.88
C LEU A 88 5.83 -0.09 9.05
N ALA A 89 6.89 0.36 8.39
CA ALA A 89 7.84 -0.51 7.73
C ALA A 89 8.67 -1.27 8.78
N PRO A 90 8.85 -2.60 8.62
CA PRO A 90 9.71 -3.34 9.52
C PRO A 90 11.13 -2.74 9.47
N PRO A 91 11.80 -2.59 10.64
CA PRO A 91 13.17 -2.11 10.66
C PRO A 91 14.06 -3.10 9.89
N LEU A 92 14.90 -2.56 9.00
CA LEU A 92 15.80 -3.34 8.17
C LEU A 92 17.02 -3.85 8.95
N ASP A 93 17.35 -3.20 10.05
CA ASP A 93 18.51 -3.52 10.88
C ASP A 93 18.22 -4.74 11.78
N ILE A 94 19.03 -5.79 11.60
CA ILE A 94 18.92 -7.03 12.38
C ILE A 94 19.20 -6.79 13.87
N SER A 95 20.09 -5.85 14.20
CA SER A 95 20.39 -5.49 15.60
C SER A 95 19.15 -4.95 16.33
N THR A 96 18.29 -4.20 15.64
CA THR A 96 17.03 -3.67 16.19
C THR A 96 16.10 -4.80 16.60
N TRP A 97 15.99 -5.84 15.78
CA TRP A 97 15.24 -7.05 16.12
C TRP A 97 15.83 -7.79 17.31
N ALA A 98 17.15 -8.02 17.31
CA ALA A 98 17.83 -8.71 18.41
C ALA A 98 17.64 -7.98 19.75
N ASN A 99 17.75 -6.66 19.73
CA ASN A 99 17.52 -5.82 20.90
C ASN A 99 16.06 -5.86 21.37
N ALA A 100 15.10 -5.77 20.45
CA ALA A 100 13.68 -5.85 20.82
C ALA A 100 13.35 -7.20 21.52
N TYR A 101 13.84 -8.31 20.96
CA TYR A 101 13.65 -9.63 21.57
C TYR A 101 14.34 -9.76 22.93
N SER A 102 15.57 -9.27 23.07
CA SER A 102 16.29 -9.34 24.35
C SER A 102 15.59 -8.52 25.44
N HIS A 103 15.07 -7.33 25.10
CA HIS A 103 14.31 -6.49 26.02
C HIS A 103 12.98 -7.15 26.44
N ILE A 104 12.23 -7.71 25.49
CA ILE A 104 10.97 -8.40 25.78
C ILE A 104 11.24 -9.59 26.69
N PHE A 105 12.23 -10.42 26.37
CA PHE A 105 12.57 -11.61 27.15
C PHE A 105 13.04 -11.25 28.57
N ALA A 106 13.91 -10.25 28.70
CA ALA A 106 14.40 -9.78 30.00
C ALA A 106 13.29 -9.19 30.88
N ARG A 107 12.22 -8.66 30.28
CA ARG A 107 11.05 -8.15 31.01
C ARG A 107 10.05 -9.27 31.35
N ALA A 108 9.81 -10.18 30.41
CA ALA A 108 8.88 -11.29 30.55
C ALA A 108 9.33 -12.35 31.57
N THR A 109 10.63 -12.47 31.84
CA THR A 109 11.18 -13.38 32.86
C THR A 109 11.04 -12.85 34.28
N LYS A 110 10.72 -11.56 34.47
CA LYS A 110 10.61 -10.93 35.79
C LYS A 110 9.19 -11.11 36.35
N PRO A 111 9.02 -11.68 37.55
CA PRO A 111 7.69 -11.85 38.15
C PRO A 111 7.04 -10.51 38.54
N SER A 112 7.83 -9.46 38.75
CA SER A 112 7.32 -8.11 39.04
C SER A 112 6.50 -7.55 37.89
N PHE A 113 6.86 -7.86 36.63
CA PHE A 113 6.14 -7.39 35.45
C PHE A 113 4.67 -7.85 35.44
N TYR A 114 4.42 -9.12 35.76
CA TYR A 114 3.06 -9.65 35.80
C TYR A 114 2.26 -9.11 36.99
N ARG A 115 2.90 -8.94 38.16
CA ARG A 115 2.25 -8.33 39.32
C ARG A 115 1.82 -6.89 39.03
N GLU A 116 2.71 -6.11 38.43
CA GLU A 116 2.43 -4.74 38.01
C GLU A 116 1.30 -4.69 36.97
N ALA A 117 1.32 -5.59 35.98
CA ALA A 117 0.28 -5.66 34.95
C ALA A 117 -1.11 -5.99 35.53
N LEU A 118 -1.18 -6.80 36.58
CA LEU A 118 -2.43 -7.11 37.28
C LEU A 118 -2.91 -5.94 38.15
N GLN A 119 -2.00 -5.29 38.88
CA GLN A 119 -2.32 -4.16 39.77
C GLN A 119 -2.77 -2.91 38.99
N THR A 120 -2.14 -2.64 37.85
CA THR A 120 -2.41 -1.46 37.02
C THR A 120 -3.55 -1.66 36.02
N GLY A 121 -4.05 -2.90 35.87
CA GLY A 121 -5.03 -3.23 34.83
C GLY A 121 -4.43 -3.38 33.41
N ALA A 122 -3.10 -3.25 33.25
CA ALA A 122 -2.43 -3.36 31.95
C ALA A 122 -2.52 -4.77 31.32
N TRP A 123 -2.95 -5.78 32.07
CA TRP A 123 -3.20 -7.13 31.56
C TRP A 123 -4.18 -7.16 30.38
N ALA A 124 -5.16 -6.24 30.34
CA ALA A 124 -6.10 -6.13 29.22
C ALA A 124 -5.39 -5.70 27.93
N GLY A 125 -4.51 -4.70 28.01
CA GLY A 125 -3.69 -4.27 26.88
C GLY A 125 -2.72 -5.36 26.41
N LEU A 126 -2.15 -6.12 27.35
CA LEU A 126 -1.30 -7.27 27.03
C LEU A 126 -2.09 -8.39 26.33
N GLY A 127 -3.34 -8.62 26.73
CA GLY A 127 -4.26 -9.55 26.06
C GLY A 127 -4.61 -9.12 24.64
N VAL A 128 -4.89 -7.83 24.42
CA VAL A 128 -5.12 -7.27 23.08
C VAL A 128 -3.88 -7.43 22.21
N ALA A 129 -2.69 -7.08 22.72
CA ALA A 129 -1.44 -7.24 22.00
C ALA A 129 -1.15 -8.71 21.63
N ALA A 130 -1.47 -9.65 22.52
CA ALA A 130 -1.34 -11.08 22.23
C ALA A 130 -2.31 -11.54 21.12
N LEU A 131 -3.55 -11.03 21.12
CA LEU A 131 -4.53 -11.32 20.08
C LEU A 131 -4.13 -10.71 18.72
N GLU A 132 -3.58 -9.50 18.72
CA GLU A 132 -3.02 -8.85 17.53
C GLU A 132 -1.86 -9.67 16.97
N ALA A 133 -0.92 -10.10 17.81
CA ALA A 133 0.19 -10.97 17.40
C ALA A 133 -0.31 -12.30 16.81
N TYR A 134 -1.32 -12.92 17.42
CA TYR A 134 -1.97 -14.11 16.89
C TYR A 134 -2.63 -13.86 15.52
N GLY A 135 -3.29 -12.71 15.37
CA GLY A 135 -3.88 -12.27 14.10
C GLY A 135 -2.84 -12.14 12.99
N ILE A 136 -1.72 -11.46 13.26
CA ILE A 136 -0.61 -11.31 12.32
C ILE A 136 -0.03 -12.68 11.93
N PHE A 137 0.13 -13.59 12.90
CA PHE A 137 0.61 -14.95 12.64
C PHE A 137 -0.31 -15.70 11.65
N ARG A 138 -1.63 -15.65 11.86
CA ARG A 138 -2.59 -16.28 10.94
C ARG A 138 -2.67 -15.60 9.58
N LEU A 139 -2.49 -14.29 9.53
CA LEU A 139 -2.35 -13.57 8.26
C LEU A 139 -1.11 -14.06 7.48
N GLY A 140 0.00 -14.30 8.18
CA GLY A 140 1.19 -14.93 7.61
C GLY A 140 0.90 -16.32 7.03
N GLU A 141 0.14 -17.15 7.74
CA GLU A 141 -0.27 -18.47 7.22
C GLU A 141 -1.21 -18.38 6.00
N ILE A 142 -2.10 -17.39 5.96
CA ILE A 142 -2.96 -17.14 4.79
C ILE A 142 -2.09 -16.78 3.58
N ILE A 143 -1.10 -15.90 3.77
CA ILE A 143 -0.17 -15.49 2.70
C ILE A 143 0.70 -16.68 2.27
N GLY A 144 1.27 -17.42 3.22
CA GLY A 144 2.14 -18.57 2.96
C GLY A 144 1.42 -19.71 2.23
N ARG A 145 0.16 -19.97 2.57
CA ARG A 145 -0.69 -20.96 1.88
C ARG A 145 -1.36 -20.43 0.63
N ARG A 146 -1.34 -19.09 0.42
CA ARG A 146 -2.03 -18.37 -0.66
C ARG A 146 -3.53 -18.72 -0.75
N HIS A 147 -4.15 -19.02 0.39
CA HIS A 147 -5.53 -19.46 0.49
C HIS A 147 -6.22 -18.87 1.73
N LEU A 148 -7.46 -18.41 1.57
CA LEU A 148 -8.20 -17.72 2.63
C LEU A 148 -8.84 -18.70 3.63
N VAL A 149 -9.30 -19.88 3.18
CA VAL A 149 -10.08 -20.81 4.03
C VAL A 149 -9.66 -22.27 3.80
N GLY A 150 -9.01 -22.91 4.77
CA GLY A 150 -8.68 -24.35 4.69
C GLY A 150 -7.59 -24.70 3.64
N TYR A 151 -7.26 -25.99 3.54
CA TYR A 151 -6.33 -26.53 2.54
C TYR A 151 -7.09 -27.13 1.37
N LYS A 152 -6.54 -27.03 0.15
CA LYS A 152 -7.04 -27.83 -0.96
C LYS A 152 -6.73 -29.29 -0.70
N LEU A 153 -7.75 -30.06 -0.35
CA LEU A 153 -7.69 -31.50 -0.41
C LEU A 153 -7.65 -31.87 -1.88
N LYS A 154 -6.63 -32.63 -2.29
CA LYS A 154 -6.66 -33.32 -3.59
C LYS A 154 -7.49 -34.57 -3.37
N GLU A 155 -8.64 -34.63 -4.03
CA GLU A 155 -9.32 -35.91 -4.30
C GLU A 155 -8.51 -36.73 -5.31
#